data_AF-A0A7S2CTW3-F1
#
_entry.id   AF-A0A7S2CTW3-F1
#
_cell.length_a   1.000
_cell.length_b   1.000
_cell.length_c   1.000
_cell.angle_alpha   90.00
_cell.angle_beta   90.00
_cell.angle_gamma   90.00
#
_symmetry.space_group_name_H-M   'P 1'
#
loop_
_entity.id
_entity.type
_entity.pdbx_description
1 polymer ?
#
loop_
_entity_poly.entity_id
_entity_poly.type
_entity_poly.pdbx_seq_one_letter_code
_entity_poly.pdbx_strand_id
1 'polypeptide(L)'
;IGNFSFRNPVQFNDVVEPNVRDAEYETEALIDHVFWHKNTAPFISYRLIQRFVSSNPSPRYVRAVSEAFRTGTYKNRMYSGSYGDLGAAIAAVLLDREARSGLLDHDPTHGTIREP
;
A
#
# COMPACT_ATOMS: atom_id res chain seq x y z
N ILE A 1 -10.41 -1.35 -26.83
CA ILE A 1 -9.26 -2.23 -27.13
C ILE A 1 -8.92 -2.91 -25.81
N GLY A 2 -9.26 -4.20 -25.71
CA GLY A 2 -9.30 -4.94 -24.45
C GLY A 2 -7.91 -5.06 -23.83
N ASN A 3 -7.81 -4.65 -22.57
CA ASN A 3 -6.59 -4.72 -21.78
C ASN A 3 -6.38 -6.18 -21.37
N PHE A 4 -5.81 -7.00 -22.26
CA PHE A 4 -5.42 -8.38 -21.96
C PHE A 4 -4.20 -8.34 -21.05
N SER A 5 -4.44 -8.08 -19.76
CA SER A 5 -3.46 -8.34 -18.71
C SER A 5 -3.49 -9.83 -18.43
N PHE A 6 -2.34 -10.50 -18.60
CA PHE A 6 -2.17 -11.83 -18.05
C PHE A 6 -2.48 -11.76 -16.55
N ARG A 7 -3.41 -12.61 -16.09
CA ARG A 7 -3.72 -12.76 -14.66
C ARG A 7 -2.62 -13.54 -13.93
N ASN A 8 -1.81 -14.26 -14.68
CA ASN A 8 -0.65 -15.00 -14.20
C ASN A 8 0.62 -14.19 -14.49
N PRO A 9 1.60 -14.12 -13.57
CA PRO A 9 2.90 -13.54 -13.87
C PRO A 9 3.56 -14.26 -15.07
N VAL A 10 4.47 -13.54 -15.73
CA VAL A 10 5.36 -14.12 -16.74
C VAL A 10 6.21 -15.22 -16.08
N GLN A 11 6.43 -16.31 -16.82
CA GLN A 11 7.28 -17.42 -16.38
C GLN A 11 8.54 -17.43 -17.24
N PHE A 12 9.70 -17.55 -16.60
CA PHE A 12 11.01 -17.55 -17.27
C PHE A 12 11.71 -18.89 -17.17
N ASN A 13 11.31 -19.77 -16.24
CA ASN A 13 11.91 -21.09 -16.10
C ASN A 13 11.64 -21.95 -17.35
N ASP A 14 12.71 -22.34 -18.03
CA ASP A 14 12.70 -23.45 -18.95
C ASP A 14 12.95 -24.75 -18.17
N VAL A 15 12.00 -25.68 -18.25
CA VAL A 15 12.07 -26.99 -17.59
C VAL A 15 13.15 -27.89 -18.24
N VAL A 16 13.51 -27.60 -19.49
CA VAL A 16 14.47 -28.39 -20.27
C VAL A 16 15.91 -27.90 -20.03
N GLU A 17 16.12 -26.59 -19.96
CA GLU A 17 17.44 -25.97 -19.77
C GLU A 17 17.42 -24.94 -18.63
N PRO A 18 17.50 -25.37 -17.35
CA PRO A 18 17.42 -24.45 -16.23
C PRO A 18 18.68 -23.58 -16.13
N ASN A 19 18.50 -22.25 -16.11
CA ASN A 19 19.56 -21.29 -15.86
C ASN A 19 19.31 -20.52 -14.55
N VAL A 20 20.37 -20.20 -13.80
CA VAL A 20 20.28 -19.41 -12.55
C VAL A 20 19.68 -18.03 -12.81
N ARG A 21 19.99 -17.44 -13.97
CA ARG A 21 19.45 -16.16 -14.42
C ARG A 21 17.91 -16.16 -14.50
N ASP A 22 17.32 -17.27 -14.91
CA ASP A 22 15.87 -17.37 -15.09
C ASP A 22 15.17 -17.35 -13.73
N ALA A 23 15.75 -17.98 -12.71
CA ALA A 23 15.25 -17.92 -11.35
C ALA A 23 15.24 -16.48 -10.80
N GLU A 24 16.29 -15.70 -11.06
CA GLU A 24 16.34 -14.28 -10.67
C GLU A 24 15.22 -13.48 -11.33
N TYR A 25 15.02 -13.66 -12.65
CA TYR A 25 13.95 -12.96 -13.37
C TYR A 25 12.54 -13.39 -12.95
N GLU A 26 12.33 -14.66 -12.62
CA GLU A 26 11.05 -15.09 -12.04
C GLU A 26 10.75 -14.40 -10.72
N THR A 27 11.75 -14.28 -9.84
CA THR A 27 11.56 -13.60 -8.55
C THR A 27 11.26 -12.12 -8.73
N GLU A 28 11.99 -11.43 -9.60
CA GLU A 28 11.79 -9.99 -9.86
C GLU A 28 10.42 -9.72 -10.48
N ALA A 29 10.01 -10.49 -11.49
CA ALA A 29 8.70 -10.32 -12.11
C ALA A 29 7.54 -10.66 -11.18
N LEU A 30 7.69 -11.64 -10.28
CA LEU A 30 6.68 -11.93 -9.26
C LEU A 30 6.55 -10.76 -8.28
N ILE A 31 7.67 -10.20 -7.82
CA ILE A 31 7.68 -9.05 -6.92
C ILE A 31 7.00 -7.86 -7.60
N ASP A 32 7.34 -7.56 -8.85
CA ASP A 32 6.71 -6.50 -9.62
C ASP A 32 5.21 -6.73 -9.79
N HIS A 33 4.81 -7.95 -10.12
CA HIS A 33 3.39 -8.30 -10.27
C HIS A 33 2.60 -8.02 -8.99
N VAL A 34 3.12 -8.47 -7.85
CA VAL A 34 2.47 -8.24 -6.54
C VAL A 34 2.52 -6.75 -6.17
N PHE A 35 3.60 -6.04 -6.45
CA PHE A 35 3.74 -4.63 -6.13
C PHE A 35 2.73 -3.75 -6.88
N TRP A 36 2.58 -3.97 -8.19
CA TRP A 36 1.64 -3.25 -9.05
C TRP A 36 0.18 -3.72 -8.92
N HIS A 37 -0.07 -4.75 -8.12
CA HIS A 37 -1.42 -5.26 -7.92
C HIS A 37 -2.31 -4.22 -7.23
N LYS A 38 -3.56 -4.09 -7.70
CA LYS A 38 -4.53 -3.08 -7.21
C LYS A 38 -4.81 -3.17 -5.71
N ASN A 39 -4.65 -4.35 -5.11
CA ASN A 39 -4.88 -4.57 -3.68
C ASN A 39 -3.69 -4.16 -2.81
N THR A 40 -2.50 -3.97 -3.37
CA THR A 40 -1.29 -3.70 -2.59
C THR A 40 -1.37 -2.35 -1.90
N ALA A 41 -1.76 -1.30 -2.63
CA ALA A 41 -1.95 0.04 -2.05
C ALA A 41 -2.95 0.06 -0.87
N PRO A 42 -4.20 -0.42 -0.99
CA PRO A 42 -5.14 -0.42 0.14
C PRO A 42 -4.72 -1.37 1.26
N PHE A 43 -4.11 -2.52 0.97
CA PHE A 43 -3.63 -3.46 1.99
C PHE A 43 -2.52 -2.85 2.86
N ILE A 44 -1.50 -2.26 2.23
CA ILE A 44 -0.42 -1.58 2.94
C ILE A 44 -0.96 -0.38 3.72
N SER A 45 -1.84 0.42 3.10
CA SER A 45 -2.45 1.57 3.75
C SER A 45 -3.19 1.20 5.03
N TYR A 46 -4.01 0.15 4.99
CA TYR A 46 -4.75 -0.33 6.15
C TYR A 46 -3.81 -0.75 7.30
N ARG A 47 -2.75 -1.51 6.99
CA ARG A 47 -1.77 -1.95 7.99
C ARG A 47 -0.97 -0.80 8.58
N LEU A 48 -0.57 0.18 7.77
CA LEU A 48 0.11 1.37 8.27
C LEU A 48 -0.79 2.15 9.24
N ILE A 49 -2.06 2.35 8.89
CA ILE A 49 -2.99 3.06 9.78
C ILE A 49 -3.17 2.32 11.11
N GLN A 50 -3.32 0.99 11.07
CA GLN A 50 -3.44 0.17 12.28
C GLN A 50 -2.21 0.26 13.18
N ARG A 51 -1.02 0.35 12.60
CA ARG A 51 0.23 0.41 13.36
C ARG A 51 0.47 1.76 14.01
N PHE A 52 0.00 2.85 13.40
CA PHE A 52 0.34 4.20 13.82
C PHE A 52 -0.80 4.97 14.49
N VAL A 53 -2.06 4.67 14.20
CA VAL A 53 -3.19 5.55 14.56
C VAL A 53 -4.35 4.80 15.19
N SER A 54 -5.01 3.89 14.46
CA SER A 54 -6.29 3.32 14.89
C SER A 54 -6.51 1.92 14.37
N SER A 55 -7.07 1.04 15.22
CA SER A 55 -7.39 -0.35 14.89
C SER A 55 -8.55 -0.50 13.91
N ASN A 56 -9.47 0.49 13.85
CA ASN A 56 -10.68 0.48 13.02
C ASN A 56 -10.77 1.72 12.13
N PRO A 57 -9.90 1.84 11.11
CA PRO A 57 -9.91 3.02 10.25
C PRO A 57 -11.11 3.04 9.31
N SER A 58 -11.64 4.24 9.07
CA SER A 58 -12.75 4.40 8.12
C SER A 58 -12.34 4.07 6.68
N PRO A 59 -13.26 3.60 5.82
CA PRO A 59 -12.96 3.34 4.40
C PRO A 59 -12.43 4.56 3.64
N ARG A 60 -12.83 5.77 4.05
CA ARG A 60 -12.32 7.02 3.48
C ARG A 60 -10.86 7.23 3.84
N TYR A 61 -10.46 6.93 5.07
CA TYR A 61 -9.08 7.13 5.51
C TYR A 61 -8.13 6.16 4.79
N VAL A 62 -8.51 4.88 4.68
CA VAL A 62 -7.77 3.90 3.88
C VAL A 62 -7.62 4.36 2.43
N ARG A 63 -8.69 4.92 1.84
CA ARG A 63 -8.64 5.49 0.49
C ARG A 63 -7.62 6.62 0.37
N ALA A 64 -7.66 7.61 1.28
CA ALA A 64 -6.76 8.76 1.24
C ALA A 64 -5.27 8.34 1.32
N VAL A 65 -4.95 7.40 2.20
CA VAL A 65 -3.58 6.87 2.32
C VAL A 65 -3.19 6.06 1.08
N SER A 66 -4.12 5.28 0.52
CA SER A 66 -3.87 4.50 -0.70
C SER A 66 -3.62 5.37 -1.92
N GLU A 67 -4.31 6.52 -2.04
CA GLU A 67 -4.09 7.49 -3.10
C GLU A 67 -2.72 8.18 -2.93
N ALA A 68 -2.33 8.51 -1.70
CA ALA A 68 -1.00 9.06 -1.43
C ALA A 68 0.12 8.08 -1.77
N PHE A 69 -0.02 6.79 -1.41
CA PHE A 69 0.91 5.72 -1.78
C PHE A 69 1.02 5.55 -3.29
N ARG A 70 -0.09 5.65 -4.03
CA ARG A 70 -0.12 5.49 -5.49
C ARG A 70 0.45 6.67 -6.25
N THR A 71 0.29 7.87 -5.74
CA THR A 71 0.64 9.11 -6.45
C THR A 71 1.95 9.73 -5.98
N GLY A 72 2.43 9.38 -4.78
CA GLY A 72 3.56 10.06 -4.16
C GLY A 72 3.27 11.51 -3.77
N THR A 73 1.99 11.85 -3.54
CA THR A 73 1.57 13.21 -3.21
C THR A 73 0.55 13.22 -2.07
N TYR A 74 0.60 14.24 -1.23
CA TYR A 74 -0.40 14.45 -0.18
C TYR A 74 -0.55 15.93 0.17
N LYS A 75 -1.79 16.44 0.23
CA LYS A 75 -2.16 17.83 0.62
C LYS A 75 -1.20 18.91 0.09
N ASN A 76 -0.96 18.91 -1.22
CA ASN A 76 -0.10 19.87 -1.95
C ASN A 76 1.41 19.70 -1.76
N ARG A 77 1.87 18.60 -1.15
CA ARG A 77 3.29 18.23 -1.12
C ARG A 77 3.53 17.02 -2.02
N MET A 78 4.45 17.16 -2.96
CA MET A 78 5.00 16.05 -3.73
C MET A 78 6.21 15.48 -3.00
N TYR A 79 6.25 14.16 -2.88
CA TYR A 79 7.36 13.40 -2.32
C TYR A 79 8.21 12.88 -3.49
N SER A 80 8.23 11.58 -3.76
CA SER A 80 8.86 11.00 -4.95
C SER A 80 8.01 11.18 -6.22
N GLY A 81 6.69 11.40 -6.09
CA GLY A 81 5.76 11.46 -7.22
C GLY A 81 5.57 10.13 -7.96
N SER A 82 6.01 9.02 -7.35
CA SER A 82 5.95 7.68 -7.94
C SER A 82 5.02 6.78 -7.15
N TYR A 83 4.55 5.70 -7.78
CA TYR A 83 3.80 4.65 -7.08
C TYR A 83 4.70 3.95 -6.07
N GLY A 84 4.16 3.65 -4.89
CA GLY A 84 4.91 3.00 -3.82
C GLY A 84 5.56 3.94 -2.83
N ASP A 85 5.18 5.22 -2.83
CA ASP A 85 5.80 6.22 -1.98
C ASP A 85 5.34 6.10 -0.54
N LEU A 86 6.23 5.55 0.30
CA LEU A 86 6.01 5.44 1.74
C LEU A 86 6.05 6.80 2.45
N GLY A 87 6.80 7.79 1.95
CA GLY A 87 6.84 9.13 2.53
C GLY A 87 5.49 9.84 2.41
N ALA A 88 4.89 9.79 1.22
CA ALA A 88 3.55 10.31 0.98
C ALA A 88 2.50 9.53 1.79
N ALA A 89 2.59 8.21 1.84
CA ALA A 89 1.66 7.36 2.58
C ALA A 89 1.71 7.65 4.10
N ILE A 90 2.90 7.70 4.69
CA ILE A 90 3.08 7.98 6.13
C ILE A 90 2.60 9.39 6.46
N ALA A 91 2.90 10.38 5.61
CA ALA A 91 2.37 11.71 5.78
C ALA A 91 0.83 11.72 5.75
N ALA A 92 0.22 10.97 4.82
CA ALA A 92 -1.22 10.82 4.76
C ALA A 92 -1.78 10.16 6.02
N VAL A 93 -1.11 9.14 6.57
CA VAL A 93 -1.49 8.52 7.85
C VAL A 93 -1.47 9.56 8.98
N LEU A 94 -0.34 10.20 9.23
CA LEU A 94 -0.19 11.06 10.41
C LEU A 94 -0.94 12.39 10.33
N LEU A 95 -1.25 12.86 9.13
CA LEU A 95 -1.86 14.17 8.90
C LEU A 95 -3.33 14.10 8.46
N ASP A 96 -3.91 12.92 8.32
CA ASP A 96 -5.34 12.80 8.02
C ASP A 96 -6.19 13.37 9.18
N ARG A 97 -7.39 13.84 8.84
CA ARG A 97 -8.33 14.39 9.83
C ARG A 97 -8.69 13.37 10.92
N GLU A 98 -8.74 12.09 10.57
CA GLU A 98 -9.09 11.01 11.49
C GLU A 98 -7.97 10.77 12.51
N ALA A 99 -6.71 10.98 12.11
CA ALA A 99 -5.57 10.88 13.01
C ALA A 99 -5.40 12.11 13.94
N ARG A 100 -6.07 13.23 13.63
CA ARG A 100 -5.88 14.52 14.34
C ARG A 100 -7.15 15.07 14.99
N SER A 101 -8.26 14.37 14.87
CA SER A 101 -9.55 14.85 15.35
C SER A 101 -9.67 14.64 16.86
N GLY A 102 -9.64 15.72 17.64
CA GLY A 102 -9.90 15.67 19.09
C GLY A 102 -11.30 15.15 19.45
N LEU A 103 -12.26 15.22 18.51
CA LEU A 103 -13.60 14.61 18.71
C LEU A 103 -13.55 13.07 18.72
N LEU A 104 -12.59 12.48 18.01
CA LEU A 104 -12.40 11.03 18.02
C LEU A 104 -11.61 10.59 19.26
N ASP A 105 -10.69 11.42 19.76
CA ASP A 105 -10.01 11.16 21.06
C ASP A 105 -10.98 11.04 22.24
N HIS A 106 -12.15 11.70 22.16
CA HIS A 106 -13.19 11.60 23.19
C HIS A 106 -14.11 10.37 23.04
N ASP A 107 -14.00 9.63 21.94
CA ASP A 107 -14.76 8.39 21.73
C ASP A 107 -14.02 7.22 22.41
N PRO A 108 -14.61 6.54 23.40
CA PRO A 108 -13.98 5.43 24.11
C PRO A 108 -13.72 4.21 23.21
N THR A 109 -14.29 4.15 22.01
CA THR A 109 -14.03 3.10 21.02
C THR A 109 -12.90 3.45 20.05
N HIS A 110 -12.37 4.68 20.11
CA HIS A 110 -11.32 5.15 19.24
C HIS A 110 -9.93 4.89 19.84
N GLY A 111 -8.93 4.75 18.95
CA GLY A 111 -7.55 4.44 19.30
C GLY A 111 -7.18 2.98 19.08
N THR A 112 -6.17 2.51 19.80
CA THR A 112 -5.59 1.17 19.66
C THR A 112 -5.88 0.33 20.88
N ILE A 113 -6.39 -0.88 20.68
CA ILE A 113 -6.44 -1.89 21.74
C ILE A 113 -5.00 -2.28 22.03
N ARG A 114 -4.61 -2.27 23.31
CA ARG A 114 -3.27 -2.69 23.73
C ARG A 114 -3.11 -4.18 23.39
N GLU A 115 -2.07 -4.50 22.63
CA GLU A 115 -1.72 -5.90 22.35
C GLU A 115 -1.47 -6.63 23.69
N PRO A 116 -1.90 -7.90 23.83
CA PRO A 116 -1.75 -8.68 25.06
C PRO A 116 -0.29 -8.91 25.47
#